data_AF-A0A0F8YDC3-F1
#
_entry.id   AF-A0A0F8YDC3-F1
#
_cell.length_a   1.000
_cell.length_b   1.000
_cell.length_c   1.000
_cell.angle_alpha   90.00
_cell.angle_beta   90.00
_cell.angle_gamma   90.00
#
_symmetry.space_group_name_H-M   'P 1'
#
loop_
_entity.id
_entity.type
_entity.pdbx_description
1 polymer ?
#
loop_
_entity_poly.entity_id
_entity_poly.type
_entity_poly.pdbx_seq_one_letter_code
_entity_poly.pdbx_strand_id
1 'polypeptide(L)'
;MPPSLTTGTGIDALAHSMGSYMLTMSTIFTDMHNLKAAEIILDYLPRSVKRGNDMEAREKMQMAAYIAGIGFGNVSGGIEHSLGHSFGAILILNQNYC
;
A
#
# COMPACT_ATOMS: atom_id res chain seq x y z
N MET A 1 2.35 -15.70 -3.98
CA MET A 1 0.93 -15.27 -3.96
C MET A 1 0.39 -15.19 -5.40
N PRO A 2 -0.91 -15.46 -5.64
CA PRO A 2 -1.53 -15.29 -6.96
C PRO A 2 -1.41 -13.85 -7.49
N PRO A 3 -1.39 -13.61 -8.82
CA PRO A 3 -1.23 -12.27 -9.39
C PRO A 3 -2.31 -11.28 -8.96
N SER A 4 -3.58 -11.70 -8.94
CA SER A 4 -4.70 -10.84 -8.51
C SER A 4 -4.55 -10.39 -7.06
N LEU A 5 -4.20 -11.33 -6.16
CA LEU A 5 -3.95 -11.02 -4.75
C LEU A 5 -2.74 -10.10 -4.58
N THR A 6 -1.66 -10.37 -5.32
CA THR A 6 -0.43 -9.56 -5.27
C THR A 6 -0.71 -8.12 -5.72
N THR A 7 -1.52 -7.97 -6.77
CA THR A 7 -1.94 -6.66 -7.29
C THR A 7 -2.73 -5.92 -6.22
N GLY A 8 -3.77 -6.56 -5.67
CA GLY A 8 -4.63 -5.90 -4.70
C GLY A 8 -3.88 -5.48 -3.43
N THR A 9 -3.11 -6.38 -2.82
CA THR A 9 -2.32 -6.04 -1.62
C THR A 9 -1.23 -5.00 -1.89
N GLY A 10 -0.70 -4.95 -3.12
CA GLY A 10 0.28 -3.94 -3.52
C GLY A 10 -0.34 -2.56 -3.70
N ILE A 11 -1.56 -2.49 -4.24
CA ILE A 11 -2.33 -1.24 -4.36
C ILE A 11 -2.77 -0.76 -2.98
N ASP A 12 -3.20 -1.65 -2.09
CA ASP A 12 -3.52 -1.32 -0.70
C ASP A 12 -2.31 -0.71 0.04
N ALA A 13 -1.13 -1.31 -0.10
CA ALA A 13 0.10 -0.74 0.45
C ALA A 13 0.42 0.66 -0.12
N LEU A 14 0.13 0.90 -1.39
CA LEU A 14 0.31 2.21 -2.02
C LEU A 14 -0.71 3.23 -1.50
N ALA A 15 -1.96 2.81 -1.31
CA ALA A 15 -3.01 3.62 -0.73
C ALA A 15 -2.65 4.04 0.69
N HIS A 16 -2.16 3.11 1.52
CA HIS A 16 -1.63 3.41 2.85
C HIS A 16 -0.53 4.47 2.81
N SER A 17 0.47 4.34 1.94
CA SER A 17 1.57 5.31 1.87
C SER A 17 1.11 6.69 1.39
N MET A 18 0.35 6.74 0.29
CA MET A 18 -0.04 8.01 -0.32
C MET A 18 -1.15 8.74 0.46
N GLY A 19 -2.12 7.98 0.97
CA GLY A 19 -3.18 8.52 1.82
C GLY A 19 -2.60 9.19 3.06
N SER A 20 -1.68 8.50 3.73
CA SER A 20 -0.97 9.01 4.92
C SER A 20 -0.11 10.25 4.62
N TYR A 21 0.56 10.28 3.46
CA TYR A 21 1.39 11.41 3.05
C TYR A 21 0.58 12.70 2.81
N MET A 22 -0.67 12.57 2.36
CA MET A 22 -1.54 13.72 2.05
C MET A 22 -2.28 14.29 3.28
N LEU A 23 -2.12 13.70 4.46
CA LEU A 23 -2.82 14.15 5.67
C LEU A 23 -2.23 15.44 6.23
N THR A 24 -3.09 16.27 6.81
CA THR A 24 -2.65 17.50 7.50
C THR A 24 -1.83 17.23 8.77
N MET A 25 -1.89 16.01 9.30
CA MET A 25 -1.10 15.56 10.46
C MET A 25 0.21 14.88 10.05
N SER A 26 0.54 14.84 8.75
CA SER A 26 1.80 14.27 8.29
C SER A 26 2.99 15.04 8.86
N THR A 27 4.09 14.33 9.05
CA THR A 27 5.34 14.86 9.59
C THR A 27 6.49 14.46 8.67
N ILE A 28 7.64 15.13 8.79
CA ILE A 28 8.86 14.72 8.06
C ILE A 28 9.18 13.24 8.31
N PHE A 29 8.96 12.74 9.54
CA PHE A 29 9.15 11.34 9.88
C PHE A 29 8.26 10.42 9.04
N THR A 30 6.96 10.67 8.98
CA THR A 30 6.03 9.83 8.20
C THR A 30 6.23 9.99 6.70
N ASP A 31 6.53 11.19 6.23
CA ASP A 31 6.72 11.49 4.81
C ASP A 31 7.91 10.72 4.23
N MET A 32 9.02 10.63 4.97
CA MET A 32 10.18 9.85 4.56
C MET A 32 9.83 8.37 4.33
N HIS A 33 9.01 7.78 5.21
CA HIS A 33 8.58 6.39 5.07
C HIS A 33 7.60 6.24 3.90
N ASN A 34 6.58 7.10 3.84
CA ASN A 34 5.53 7.03 2.83
C ASN A 34 6.09 7.21 1.41
N LEU A 35 6.94 8.21 1.19
CA LEU A 35 7.56 8.44 -0.10
C LEU A 35 8.47 7.28 -0.49
N LYS A 36 9.24 6.73 0.46
CA LYS A 36 10.12 5.59 0.16
C LYS A 36 9.33 4.32 -0.16
N ALA A 37 8.23 4.06 0.55
CA ALA A 37 7.36 2.94 0.26
C ALA A 37 6.73 3.07 -1.13
N ALA A 38 6.20 4.25 -1.48
CA ALA A 38 5.61 4.50 -2.78
C ALA A 38 6.60 4.29 -3.94
N GLU A 39 7.83 4.78 -3.81
CA GLU A 39 8.91 4.56 -4.78
C GLU A 39 9.13 3.06 -5.04
N ILE A 40 9.34 2.28 -3.98
CA ILE A 40 9.60 0.84 -4.11
C ILE A 40 8.38 0.10 -4.70
N ILE A 41 7.16 0.48 -4.30
CA ILE A 41 5.93 -0.15 -4.82
C ILE A 41 5.81 0.09 -6.33
N LEU A 42 6.00 1.32 -6.79
CA LEU A 42 5.88 1.65 -8.22
C LEU A 42 6.92 0.91 -9.06
N ASP A 43 8.12 0.71 -8.54
CA ASP A 43 9.21 0.00 -9.24
C ASP A 43 9.02 -1.52 -9.27
N TYR A 44 8.52 -2.12 -8.17
CA TYR A 44 8.56 -3.57 -7.98
C TYR A 44 7.20 -4.27 -8.04
N LEU A 45 6.09 -3.56 -7.89
CA LEU A 45 4.75 -4.17 -8.00
C LEU A 45 4.51 -4.80 -9.38
N PRO A 46 4.78 -4.12 -10.52
CA PRO A 46 4.55 -4.72 -11.84
C PRO A 46 5.37 -6.00 -12.06
N ARG A 47 6.61 -6.03 -11.56
CA ARG A 47 7.48 -7.21 -11.60
C ARG A 47 6.91 -8.36 -10.77
N SER A 48 6.51 -8.08 -9.52
CA SER A 48 5.99 -9.09 -8.60
C SER A 48 4.65 -9.71 -9.06
N VAL A 49 3.83 -8.94 -9.79
CA VAL A 49 2.58 -9.41 -10.42
C VAL A 49 2.86 -10.25 -11.65
N LYS A 50 3.71 -9.76 -12.57
CA LYS A 50 4.04 -10.45 -13.83
C LYS A 50 4.83 -11.75 -13.60
N ARG A 51 5.72 -11.76 -12.60
CA ARG A 51 6.60 -12.89 -12.26
C ARG A 51 6.51 -13.17 -10.77
N GLY A 52 5.53 -13.99 -10.39
CA GLY A 52 5.26 -14.30 -8.99
C GLY A 52 6.40 -15.01 -8.24
N ASN A 53 7.40 -15.54 -8.94
CA ASN A 53 8.61 -16.18 -8.42
C ASN A 53 9.85 -15.26 -8.46
N ASP A 54 9.72 -13.99 -8.85
CA ASP A 54 10.78 -12.99 -8.74
C ASP A 54 10.96 -12.65 -7.25
N MET A 55 11.92 -13.31 -6.61
CA MET A 55 12.14 -13.20 -5.15
C MET A 55 12.63 -11.82 -4.73
N GLU A 56 13.39 -11.13 -5.59
CA GLU A 56 13.82 -9.76 -5.34
C GLU A 56 12.59 -8.84 -5.31
N ALA A 57 11.70 -8.93 -6.31
CA ALA A 57 10.50 -8.12 -6.35
C ALA A 57 9.55 -8.42 -5.18
N ARG A 58 9.46 -9.69 -4.76
CA ARG A 58 8.69 -10.10 -3.57
C ARG A 58 9.24 -9.49 -2.29
N GLU A 59 10.56 -9.56 -2.10
CA GLU A 59 11.23 -8.99 -0.94
C GLU A 59 11.04 -7.46 -0.88
N LYS A 60 11.22 -6.79 -2.01
CA LYS A 60 11.03 -5.34 -2.12
C LYS A 60 9.58 -4.94 -1.84
N MET A 61 8.59 -5.65 -2.38
CA MET A 61 7.18 -5.40 -2.07
C MET A 61 6.84 -5.64 -0.61
N GLN A 62 7.39 -6.69 0.02
CA GLN A 62 7.19 -6.94 1.44
C GLN A 62 7.80 -5.83 2.30
N MET A 63 9.01 -5.38 1.97
CA MET A 63 9.65 -4.26 2.65
C MET A 63 8.86 -2.97 2.46
N ALA A 64 8.37 -2.70 1.26
CA ALA A 64 7.59 -1.50 0.99
C ALA A 64 6.27 -1.48 1.76
N ALA A 65 5.56 -2.60 1.83
CA ALA A 65 4.35 -2.74 2.63
C ALA A 65 4.62 -2.51 4.14
N TYR A 66 5.75 -3.01 4.65
CA TYR A 66 6.18 -2.75 6.03
C TYR A 66 6.47 -1.27 6.28
N ILE A 67 7.22 -0.60 5.39
CA ILE A 67 7.54 0.83 5.50
C ILE A 67 6.26 1.68 5.40
N ALA A 68 5.35 1.36 4.47
CA ALA A 68 4.04 2.02 4.37
C ALA A 68 3.25 1.90 5.69
N GLY A 69 3.29 0.73 6.32
CA GLY A 69 2.68 0.50 7.63
C GLY A 69 3.27 1.35 8.76
N ILE A 70 4.58 1.66 8.72
CA ILE A 70 5.20 2.59 9.69
C ILE A 70 4.64 4.00 9.47
N GLY A 71 4.59 4.49 8.24
CA GLY A 71 4.02 5.81 7.94
C GLY A 71 2.56 5.89 8.36
N PHE A 72 1.73 4.98 7.86
CA PHE A 72 0.31 4.88 8.16
C PHE A 72 0.01 4.71 9.66
N GLY A 73 0.76 3.85 10.36
CA GLY A 73 0.55 3.60 11.79
C GLY A 73 0.75 4.83 12.68
N ASN A 74 1.47 5.86 12.20
CA ASN A 74 1.76 7.07 12.97
C ASN A 74 0.80 8.24 12.66
N VAL A 75 0.09 8.24 11.52
CA VAL A 75 -0.82 9.33 11.14
C VAL A 75 -2.23 8.88 10.74
N SER A 76 -2.48 7.57 10.73
CA SER A 76 -3.71 6.91 10.28
C SER A 76 -3.98 7.07 8.77
N GLY A 77 -5.14 6.55 8.33
CA GLY A 77 -5.61 6.64 6.95
C GLY A 77 -6.52 7.84 6.71
N GLY A 78 -6.54 8.32 5.47
CA GLY A 78 -7.45 9.37 5.04
C GLY A 78 -8.84 8.87 4.66
N ILE A 79 -9.55 9.71 3.92
CA ILE A 79 -10.92 9.44 3.46
C ILE A 79 -10.95 8.21 2.55
N GLU A 80 -9.89 7.97 1.77
CA GLU A 80 -9.74 6.81 0.90
C GLU A 80 -9.90 5.49 1.67
N HIS A 81 -9.25 5.35 2.82
CA HIS A 81 -9.33 4.14 3.63
C HIS A 81 -10.75 3.96 4.18
N SER A 82 -11.36 5.05 4.69
CA SER A 82 -12.74 5.03 5.22
C SER A 82 -13.77 4.64 4.15
N LEU A 83 -13.57 5.11 2.92
CA LEU A 83 -14.38 4.72 1.77
C LEU A 83 -14.16 3.24 1.41
N GLY A 84 -12.91 2.76 1.42
CA GLY A 84 -12.57 1.36 1.21
C GLY A 84 -13.26 0.41 2.21
N HIS A 85 -13.27 0.77 3.49
CA HIS A 85 -14.03 0.04 4.53
C HIS A 85 -15.53 0.01 4.23
N SER A 86 -16.10 1.17 3.90
CA SER A 86 -17.54 1.32 3.67
C SER A 86 -17.99 0.56 2.42
N PHE A 87 -17.26 0.70 1.31
CA PHE A 87 -17.56 -0.02 0.07
C PHE A 87 -17.32 -1.53 0.20
N GLY A 88 -16.24 -1.94 0.85
CA GLY A 88 -15.97 -3.36 1.13
C GLY A 88 -17.10 -4.02 1.92
N ALA A 89 -17.64 -3.32 2.92
CA ALA A 89 -18.78 -3.81 3.70
C ALA A 89 -20.10 -3.85 2.91
N ILE A 90 -20.39 -2.83 2.12
CA ILE A 90 -21.66 -2.72 1.38
C ILE A 90 -21.70 -3.65 0.15
N LEU A 91 -20.59 -3.76 -0.58
CA LEU A 91 -20.51 -4.47 -1.85
C LEU A 91 -19.90 -5.87 -1.73
N ILE A 92 -19.50 -6.29 -0.52
CA ILE A 92 -18.79 -7.55 -0.25
C ILE A 92 -17.52 -7.66 -1.12
N LEU A 93 -16.82 -6.53 -1.28
CA LEU A 93 -15.57 -6.45 -2.03
C LEU A 93 -14.38 -6.61 -1.08
N ASN A 94 -13.30 -7.19 -1.59
CA ASN A 94 -12.04 -7.26 -0.85
C ASN A 94 -11.42 -5.86 -0.80
N GLN A 95 -11.00 -5.38 0.37
CA GLN A 95 -10.43 -4.03 0.51
C GLN A 95 -9.21 -3.79 -0.38
N ASN A 96 -8.47 -4.86 -0.68
CA ASN A 96 -7.36 -4.85 -1.63
C ASN A 96 -7.74 -4.37 -3.05
N TYR A 97 -9.03 -4.21 -3.38
CA TYR A 97 -9.51 -3.68 -4.67
C TYR A 97 -10.29 -2.36 -4.55
N CYS A 98 -10.41 -1.79 -3.34
CA CYS A 98 -11.20 -0.60 -3.06
C CYS A 98 -10.31 0.57 -2.62
#